data_AF-A0A212SYK8-F1
#
_entry.id   AF-A0A212SYK8-F1
#
_cell.length_a   1.000
_cell.length_b   1.000
_cell.length_c   1.000
_cell.angle_alpha   90.00
_cell.angle_beta   90.00
_cell.angle_gamma   90.00
#
_symmetry.space_group_name_H-M   'P 1'
#
loop_
_entity.id
_entity.type
_entity.pdbx_description
1 polymer ?
#
loop_
_entity_poly.entity_id
_entity_poly.type
_entity_poly.pdbx_seq_one_letter_code
_entity_poly.pdbx_strand_id
1 'polypeptide(L)'
;MWALIEPLLPPWPERSPGPRPVSDRLCLQGILFVLHNDIAWQLLPLELGFGSGQTCWRRLGRWQKAGVFDQLHQVLLAELNA
;
A
#
# COMPACT_ATOMS: atom_id res chain seq x y z
N MET A 1 3.68 -12.00 2.02
CA MET A 1 3.21 -10.64 2.35
C MET A 1 2.13 -10.16 1.39
N TRP A 2 2.40 -9.98 0.08
CA TRP A 2 1.40 -9.49 -0.89
C TRP A 2 0.10 -10.32 -0.89
N ALA A 3 0.21 -11.65 -0.94
CA ALA A 3 -0.95 -12.55 -0.96
C ALA A 3 -1.91 -12.40 0.24
N LEU A 4 -1.41 -11.90 1.39
CA LEU A 4 -2.24 -11.64 2.57
C LEU A 4 -2.89 -10.26 2.53
N ILE A 5 -2.22 -9.28 1.92
CA ILE A 5 -2.67 -7.89 1.85
C ILE A 5 -3.67 -7.68 0.70
N GLU A 6 -3.39 -8.26 -0.47
CA GLU A 6 -4.20 -8.11 -1.68
C GLU A 6 -5.71 -8.30 -1.46
N PRO A 7 -6.18 -9.38 -0.80
CA PRO A 7 -7.62 -9.59 -0.59
C PRO A 7 -8.26 -8.59 0.40
N LEU A 8 -7.45 -7.88 1.20
CA LEU A 8 -7.93 -6.91 2.18
C LEU A 8 -8.06 -5.50 1.59
N LEU A 9 -7.55 -5.27 0.37
CA LEU A 9 -7.51 -3.94 -0.21
C LEU A 9 -8.90 -3.43 -0.58
N PRO A 10 -9.21 -2.15 -0.28
CA PRO A 10 -10.51 -1.59 -0.64
C PRO A 10 -10.66 -1.51 -2.17
N PRO A 11 -11.85 -1.80 -2.71
CA PRO A 11 -12.10 -1.73 -4.15
C PRO A 11 -11.92 -0.30 -4.64
N TRP A 12 -11.40 -0.18 -5.86
CA TRP A 12 -11.30 1.11 -6.52
C TRP A 12 -12.68 1.65 -6.90
N PRO A 13 -12.91 2.97 -6.81
CA PRO A 13 -14.13 3.54 -7.34
C PRO A 13 -14.22 3.27 -8.84
N GLU A 14 -15.38 2.82 -9.31
CA GLU A 14 -15.64 2.53 -10.74
C GLU A 14 -15.33 3.73 -11.65
N ARG A 15 -15.51 4.94 -11.12
CA ARG A 15 -15.13 6.19 -11.78
C ARG A 15 -14.20 6.97 -10.87
N SER A 16 -12.95 7.09 -11.28
CA SER A 16 -12.00 8.00 -10.65
C SER A 16 -11.66 9.11 -11.65
N PRO A 17 -11.82 10.40 -11.28
CA PRO A 17 -11.31 11.47 -12.13
C PRO A 17 -9.79 11.39 -12.16
N GLY A 18 -9.21 11.16 -13.34
CA GLY A 18 -7.77 11.21 -13.58
C GLY A 18 -7.16 9.95 -14.18
N PRO A 19 -5.81 9.91 -14.31
CA PRO A 19 -5.09 8.78 -14.87
C PRO A 19 -5.30 7.49 -14.09
N ARG A 20 -5.14 6.35 -14.79
CA ARG A 20 -5.16 5.04 -14.14
C ARG A 20 -4.13 5.00 -13.01
N PRO A 21 -4.53 4.58 -11.80
CA PRO A 21 -3.60 4.51 -10.69
C PRO A 21 -2.46 3.51 -10.93
N VAL A 22 -1.31 3.78 -10.32
CA VAL A 22 -0.24 2.78 -10.18
C VAL A 22 -0.80 1.56 -9.44
N SER A 23 -0.34 0.37 -9.83
CA SER A 23 -0.79 -0.89 -9.21
C SER A 23 -0.59 -0.87 -7.71
N ASP A 24 -1.53 -1.48 -6.97
CA ASP A 24 -1.46 -1.57 -5.52
C ASP A 24 -0.19 -2.29 -5.04
N ARG A 25 0.28 -3.30 -5.79
CA ARG A 25 1.51 -4.04 -5.49
C ARG A 25 2.76 -3.17 -5.58
N LEU A 26 2.90 -2.39 -6.66
CA LEU A 26 4.00 -1.44 -6.81
C LEU A 26 3.94 -0.36 -5.74
N CYS A 27 2.73 0.09 -5.40
CA CYS A 27 2.53 1.09 -4.36
C CYS A 27 2.94 0.55 -2.98
N LEU A 28 2.64 -0.73 -2.67
CA LEU A 28 3.10 -1.40 -1.45
C LEU A 28 4.64 -1.45 -1.43
N GLN A 29 5.27 -1.80 -2.55
CA GLN A 29 6.75 -1.83 -2.64
C GLN A 29 7.36 -0.45 -2.38
N GLY A 30 6.78 0.61 -2.94
CA GLY A 30 7.23 1.99 -2.68
C GLY A 30 7.06 2.42 -1.21
N ILE A 31 5.95 2.05 -0.57
CA ILE A 31 5.74 2.28 0.87
C ILE A 31 6.82 1.56 1.68
N LEU A 32 7.03 0.26 1.43
CA LEU A 32 8.03 -0.53 2.14
C LEU A 32 9.45 0.02 1.91
N PHE A 33 9.77 0.47 0.71
CA PHE A 33 11.06 1.08 0.40
C PHE A 33 11.29 2.34 1.25
N VAL A 34 10.31 3.24 1.30
CA VAL A 34 10.37 4.47 2.10
C VAL A 34 10.58 4.14 3.58
N LEU A 35 9.78 3.22 4.13
CA LEU A 35 9.85 2.84 5.55
C LEU A 35 11.15 2.10 5.91
N HIS A 36 11.64 1.23 5.02
CA HIS A 36 12.84 0.45 5.27
C HIS A 36 14.12 1.30 5.24
N ASN A 37 14.17 2.29 4.35
CA ASN A 37 15.33 3.17 4.19
C ASN A 37 15.24 4.45 5.05
N ASP A 38 14.13 4.64 5.77
CA ASP A 38 13.84 5.82 6.59
C ASP A 38 14.04 7.15 5.84
N ILE A 39 13.50 7.22 4.61
CA ILE A 39 13.61 8.40 3.76
C ILE A 39 12.31 9.20 3.75
N ALA A 40 12.39 10.49 3.44
CA ALA A 40 11.21 11.28 3.17
C ALA A 40 10.50 10.78 1.89
N TRP A 41 9.16 10.85 1.84
CA TRP A 41 8.37 10.45 0.67
C TRP A 41 8.81 11.13 -0.63
N GLN A 42 9.25 12.39 -0.56
CA GLN A 42 9.73 13.14 -1.74
C GLN A 42 11.04 12.59 -2.33
N LEU A 43 11.79 11.80 -1.56
CA LEU A 43 13.04 11.17 -1.97
C LEU A 43 12.85 9.77 -2.54
N LEU A 44 11.61 9.28 -2.67
CA LEU A 44 11.35 8.00 -3.31
C LEU A 44 11.77 8.07 -4.79
N PRO A 45 12.74 7.25 -5.24
CA PRO A 45 13.25 7.33 -6.60
C PRO A 45 12.18 6.94 -7.63
N LEU A 46 11.95 7.79 -8.63
CA LEU A 46 10.90 7.59 -9.63
C LEU A 46 11.27 6.49 -10.65
N GLU A 47 12.56 6.30 -10.90
CA GLU A 47 13.13 5.30 -11.79
C GLU A 47 12.80 3.85 -11.39
N LEU A 48 12.42 3.62 -10.13
CA LEU A 48 12.00 2.31 -9.63
C LEU A 48 10.56 1.95 -10.02
N GLY A 49 9.79 2.90 -10.57
CA GLY A 49 8.45 2.62 -11.10
C GLY A 49 7.36 2.40 -10.06
N PHE A 50 7.61 2.67 -8.77
CA PHE A 50 6.61 2.55 -7.69
C PHE A 50 5.51 3.62 -7.73
N GLY A 51 5.66 4.62 -8.60
CA GLY A 51 4.94 5.89 -8.54
C GLY A 51 5.64 6.89 -7.63
N SER A 52 5.12 8.11 -7.55
CA SER A 52 5.67 9.12 -6.65
C SER A 52 5.42 8.76 -5.18
N GLY A 53 6.28 9.22 -4.28
CA GLY A 53 6.07 9.00 -2.85
C GLY A 53 4.75 9.61 -2.34
N GLN A 54 4.25 10.68 -2.99
CA GLN A 54 2.91 11.21 -2.68
C GLN A 54 1.78 10.24 -3.05
N THR A 55 1.93 9.50 -4.14
CA THR A 55 0.99 8.41 -4.49
C THR A 55 1.04 7.30 -3.45
N CYS A 56 2.24 6.91 -3.01
CA CYS A 56 2.44 5.93 -1.94
C CYS A 56 1.86 6.38 -0.59
N TRP A 57 2.06 7.64 -0.21
CA TRP A 57 1.54 8.19 1.03
C TRP A 57 0.00 8.27 1.03
N ARG A 58 -0.62 8.75 -0.06
CA ARG A 58 -2.08 8.74 -0.21
C ARG A 58 -2.65 7.33 -0.18
N ARG A 59 -1.93 6.37 -0.78
CA ARG A 59 -2.30 4.95 -0.75
C ARG A 59 -2.31 4.41 0.66
N LEU A 60 -1.22 4.63 1.39
CA LEU A 60 -1.08 4.20 2.78
C LEU A 60 -2.24 4.74 3.63
N GLY A 61 -2.55 6.02 3.49
CA GLY A 61 -3.69 6.63 4.18
C GLY A 61 -5.05 6.02 3.80
N ARG A 62 -5.26 5.69 2.52
CA ARG A 62 -6.49 5.00 2.06
C ARG A 62 -6.61 3.60 2.69
N TRP A 63 -5.53 2.83 2.72
CA TRP A 63 -5.51 1.50 3.33
C TRP A 63 -5.70 1.56 4.84
N GLN A 64 -5.08 2.54 5.51
CA GLN A 64 -5.26 2.76 6.94
C GLN A 64 -6.72 3.10 7.28
N LYS A 65 -7.35 4.01 6.53
CA LYS A 65 -8.77 4.35 6.71
C LYS A 65 -9.71 3.17 6.45
N ALA A 66 -9.31 2.24 5.60
CA ALA A 66 -10.07 1.03 5.31
C ALA A 66 -9.82 -0.10 6.32
N GLY A 67 -8.95 0.08 7.32
CA GLY A 67 -8.65 -0.94 8.33
C GLY A 67 -7.80 -2.11 7.81
N VAL A 68 -7.10 -1.95 6.68
CA VAL A 68 -6.32 -3.02 6.04
C VAL A 68 -5.29 -3.62 7.00
N PHE A 69 -4.59 -2.78 7.77
CA PHE A 69 -3.55 -3.24 8.70
C PHE A 69 -4.12 -3.92 9.94
N ASP A 70 -5.28 -3.47 10.42
CA ASP A 70 -5.97 -4.11 11.54
C ASP A 70 -6.44 -5.51 11.15
N GLN A 71 -7.03 -5.65 9.95
CA GLN A 71 -7.43 -6.94 9.40
C GLN A 71 -6.24 -7.87 9.17
N LEU A 72 -5.14 -7.34 8.61
CA LEU A 72 -3.91 -8.11 8.41
C LEU A 72 -3.37 -8.64 9.74
N HIS A 73 -3.37 -7.82 10.80
CA HIS A 73 -2.93 -8.24 12.12
C HIS A 73 -3.80 -9.38 12.67
N GLN A 74 -5.13 -9.31 12.51
CA GLN A 74 -6.03 -10.41 12.92
C GLN A 74 -5.77 -11.70 12.15
N VAL A 75 -5.55 -11.62 10.84
CA VAL A 75 -5.22 -12.81 10.02
C VAL A 75 -3.92 -13.45 10.52
N LEU A 76 -2.88 -12.65 10.75
CA LEU A 76 -1.59 -13.16 11.24
C LEU A 76 -1.72 -13.78 12.64
N LEU A 77 -2.51 -13.16 13.53
CA LEU A 77 -2.77 -13.73 14.86
C LEU A 77 -3.52 -15.05 14.78
N ALA A 78 -4.48 -15.21 13.86
CA ALA A 78 -5.21 -16.45 13.68
C ALA A 78 -4.29 -17.58 13.20
N GLU A 79 -3.43 -17.31 12.21
CA GLU A 79 -2.45 -18.28 11.68
C GLU A 79 -1.42 -18.72 12.73
N LEU A 80 -0.98 -17.82 13.61
CA LEU A 80 -0.02 -18.14 14.67
C LEU A 80 -0.62 -18.93 15.84
N ASN A 81 -1.94 -18.88 16.02
CA ASN A 81 -2.66 -19.57 17.09
C ASN A 81 -3.36 -20.86 16.60
N ALA A 82 -3.16 -21.25 15.34
CA ALA A 82 -3.68 -22.49 14.75
C ALA A 82 -2.73 -23.67 15.01
#